data_AF-A0A850BS50-F1
#
_entry.id   AF-A0A850BS50-F1
#
_cell.length_a   1.000
_cell.length_b   1.000
_cell.length_c   1.000
_cell.angle_alpha   90.00
_cell.angle_beta   90.00
_cell.angle_gamma   90.00
#
_symmetry.space_group_name_H-M   'P 1'
#
loop_
_entity.id
_entity.type
_entity.pdbx_description
1 polymer ?
#
loop_
_entity_poly.entity_id
_entity_poly.type
_entity_poly.pdbx_seq_one_letter_code
_entity_poly.pdbx_strand_id
1 'polypeptide(L)'
;MRSRFTLAVVLFAGVIALGASDGFAAGELPGSSATPEATSSGPLPELPRLAPITTPEPDPGAIQDLDRLLERLTAEDARTRDNAKAAIAEMDAPAMIAAIRQRVQDIRGSLDRDAAPKLLEEARKAGRKALKVKGDEAPAKKDAKDAKAGGKEKTAKDGAGSKDKDAKKDAPKQEAKKSKSADDEGDWLDFVLAQPRPKDRAWRSLVHLLAMERMLSNIGTTPAVRELIALHAYFGEMLRIDLQRQIAKLRDKAVPALIEARQHDAKIVQRWANKQLDLLGRAIPGEAVATNDTQILADVLRAYGRTRDVDAVRVVLSFCNSDRVQLREAAREAIAAIGEPGIWQLRDVYLNLTGSKPPRDWSWDRIARELFATYDRARMAEVYKLMDQGVALANEGKLAEATEAFDKVLARSPLFERRKEMVKTYIDRAMQLRSDRSEEALSMLRKALRLDPKAEGAKKLEAEIAYLEGVILIEKGSADRFLLNRALELDPGHEGAKRVLASLEEKTIERKSNRNRYIAAAGVALAALLAMILLGRRPRRPGGTPPAAPSNGDSATKASDSSQESVGVET
;
A
#
# COMPACT_ATOMS: atom_id res chain seq x y z
N MET A 1 65.91 -49.82 9.95
CA MET A 1 66.91 -49.84 11.04
C MET A 1 66.76 -48.57 11.87
N ARG A 2 66.69 -48.70 13.21
CA ARG A 2 66.85 -47.69 14.29
C ARG A 2 66.68 -46.17 14.01
N SER A 3 65.80 -45.57 14.84
CA SER A 3 65.98 -44.31 15.62
C SER A 3 65.71 -42.96 14.94
N ARG A 4 65.26 -41.89 15.63
CA ARG A 4 64.77 -41.66 17.03
C ARG A 4 64.16 -40.24 17.12
N PHE A 5 63.06 -40.05 17.90
CA PHE A 5 62.63 -38.79 18.56
C PHE A 5 62.36 -37.57 17.62
N THR A 6 61.62 -36.51 17.97
CA THR A 6 61.25 -35.96 19.29
C THR A 6 59.85 -35.32 19.25
N LEU A 7 59.18 -35.26 20.40
CA LEU A 7 57.93 -34.53 20.64
C LEU A 7 58.16 -33.00 20.66
N ALA A 8 57.26 -32.20 20.09
CA ALA A 8 57.18 -30.76 20.38
C ALA A 8 55.73 -30.27 20.24
N VAL A 9 55.09 -29.99 21.38
CA VAL A 9 53.78 -29.33 21.48
C VAL A 9 54.01 -27.84 21.73
N VAL A 10 53.44 -26.98 20.88
CA VAL A 10 53.28 -25.55 21.19
C VAL A 10 51.88 -25.13 20.76
N LEU A 11 51.04 -24.74 21.74
CA LEU A 11 49.83 -23.97 21.46
C LEU A 11 50.23 -22.56 20.99
N PHE A 12 49.55 -22.04 19.98
CA PHE A 12 49.35 -20.60 19.87
C PHE A 12 47.94 -20.30 19.36
N ALA A 13 47.13 -19.69 20.22
CA ALA A 13 45.87 -19.08 19.81
C ALA A 13 46.17 -17.71 19.20
N GLY A 14 45.60 -17.42 18.03
CA GLY A 14 45.80 -16.16 17.31
C GLY A 14 44.53 -15.77 16.57
N VAL A 15 43.82 -14.77 17.10
CA VAL A 15 42.54 -14.29 16.57
C VAL A 15 42.73 -13.62 15.21
N ILE A 16 41.98 -14.06 14.20
CA ILE A 16 41.72 -13.28 12.99
C ILE A 16 40.20 -13.14 12.85
N ALA A 17 39.72 -11.90 13.02
CA ALA A 17 38.34 -11.54 12.74
C ALA A 17 38.20 -11.20 11.25
N LEU A 18 37.21 -11.78 10.59
CA LEU A 18 36.72 -11.37 9.28
C LEU A 18 35.19 -11.53 9.31
N GLY A 19 34.48 -10.41 9.26
CA GLY A 19 33.03 -10.38 9.37
C GLY A 19 32.37 -10.92 8.10
N ALA A 20 31.46 -11.88 8.28
CA ALA A 20 30.46 -12.25 7.28
C ALA A 20 29.13 -11.60 7.67
N SER A 21 28.48 -10.96 6.70
CA SER A 21 27.17 -10.33 6.85
C SER A 21 26.06 -11.35 7.08
N ASP A 22 25.15 -11.06 8.00
CA ASP A 22 24.07 -11.97 8.42
C ASP A 22 23.15 -12.41 7.27
N GLY A 23 23.25 -13.70 6.93
CA GLY A 23 22.18 -14.42 6.24
C GLY A 23 21.22 -15.01 7.27
N PHE A 24 19.91 -14.84 7.07
CA PHE A 24 18.85 -15.34 7.95
C PHE A 24 19.07 -16.82 8.34
N ALA A 25 19.51 -17.04 9.58
CA ALA A 25 19.64 -18.37 10.15
C ALA A 25 18.25 -18.93 10.52
N ALA A 26 17.95 -20.14 10.05
CA ALA A 26 16.76 -20.87 10.49
C ALA A 26 16.92 -21.23 11.97
N GLY A 27 16.02 -20.72 12.82
CA GLY A 27 16.01 -21.04 14.24
C GLY A 27 15.67 -22.51 14.48
N GLU A 28 16.54 -23.21 15.19
CA GLU A 28 16.29 -24.58 15.67
C GLU A 28 15.06 -24.59 16.59
N LEU A 29 14.13 -25.52 16.36
CA LEU A 29 13.02 -25.77 17.26
C LEU A 29 13.51 -26.65 18.43
N PRO A 30 13.28 -26.27 19.69
CA PRO A 30 13.67 -27.10 20.83
C PRO A 30 12.83 -28.38 20.84
N GLY A 31 13.50 -29.53 20.88
CA GLY A 31 12.85 -30.81 21.07
C GLY A 31 12.15 -30.87 22.43
N SER A 32 10.85 -31.11 22.44
CA SER A 32 10.10 -31.42 23.65
C SER A 32 9.20 -32.63 23.44
N SER A 33 9.58 -33.73 24.09
CA SER A 33 8.85 -34.99 24.08
C SER A 33 7.62 -34.88 24.99
N ALA A 34 6.51 -34.40 24.44
CA ALA A 34 5.21 -34.47 25.09
C ALA A 34 4.12 -34.67 24.03
N THR A 35 3.58 -35.88 23.93
CA THR A 35 2.45 -36.21 23.06
C THR A 35 1.17 -35.57 23.62
N PRO A 36 0.48 -34.68 22.89
CA PRO A 36 -0.90 -34.38 23.16
C PRO A 36 -1.75 -35.19 22.16
N GLU A 37 -2.22 -36.37 22.57
CA GLU A 37 -3.44 -36.96 21.99
C GLU A 37 -4.65 -36.13 22.45
N ALA A 38 -4.67 -34.86 22.05
CA ALA A 38 -5.83 -34.00 22.15
C ALA A 38 -6.66 -34.21 20.88
N THR A 39 -7.53 -35.21 20.90
CA THR A 39 -8.62 -35.37 19.93
C THR A 39 -9.60 -34.20 20.07
N SER A 40 -9.22 -33.03 19.53
CA SER A 40 -10.01 -31.81 19.62
C SER A 40 -11.29 -31.96 18.81
N SER A 41 -12.39 -32.29 19.49
CA SER A 41 -13.72 -32.59 18.94
C SER A 41 -14.49 -31.37 18.41
N GLY A 42 -13.78 -30.31 18.01
CA GLY A 42 -14.37 -29.16 17.32
C GLY A 42 -14.72 -29.49 15.87
N PRO A 43 -15.74 -28.83 15.29
CA PRO A 43 -16.03 -28.97 13.86
C PRO A 43 -14.83 -28.51 13.04
N LEU A 44 -14.37 -29.36 12.12
CA LEU A 44 -13.29 -29.01 11.20
C LEU A 44 -13.71 -27.83 10.30
N PRO A 45 -12.77 -26.93 9.95
CA PRO A 45 -13.08 -25.80 9.08
C PRO A 45 -13.64 -26.30 7.74
N GLU A 46 -14.51 -25.51 7.12
CA GLU A 46 -14.92 -25.75 5.75
C GLU A 46 -13.80 -25.38 4.79
N LEU A 47 -13.65 -26.14 3.70
CA LEU A 47 -12.69 -25.81 2.66
C LEU A 47 -13.22 -24.62 1.85
N PRO A 48 -12.47 -23.49 1.79
CA PRO A 48 -12.86 -22.36 0.96
C PRO A 48 -12.81 -22.78 -0.51
N ARG A 49 -13.77 -22.30 -1.30
CA ARG A 49 -13.87 -22.62 -2.72
C ARG A 49 -13.39 -21.41 -3.52
N LEU A 50 -12.56 -21.64 -4.54
CA LEU A 50 -12.27 -20.59 -5.51
C LEU A 50 -13.57 -20.09 -6.14
N ALA A 51 -13.78 -18.78 -6.10
CA ALA A 51 -14.85 -18.16 -6.86
C ALA A 51 -14.64 -18.45 -8.37
N PRO A 52 -15.70 -18.87 -9.09
CA PRO A 52 -15.62 -19.04 -10.54
C PRO A 52 -15.28 -17.70 -11.19
N ILE A 53 -14.59 -17.74 -12.34
CA ILE A 53 -14.32 -16.52 -13.12
C ILE A 53 -15.66 -16.06 -13.73
N THR A 54 -16.32 -15.11 -13.09
CA THR A 54 -17.50 -14.45 -13.64
C THR A 54 -17.06 -13.45 -14.70
N THR A 55 -17.71 -13.52 -15.86
CA THR A 55 -17.64 -12.47 -16.88
C THR A 55 -18.77 -11.49 -16.60
N PRO A 56 -18.52 -10.31 -15.99
CA PRO A 56 -19.57 -9.33 -15.78
C PRO A 56 -20.15 -8.89 -17.12
N GLU A 57 -21.45 -8.63 -17.15
CA GLU A 57 -22.11 -7.99 -18.28
C GLU A 57 -21.57 -6.57 -18.47
N PRO A 58 -21.41 -6.11 -19.72
CA PRO A 58 -20.88 -4.79 -20.00
C PRO A 58 -21.93 -3.72 -19.69
N ASP A 59 -21.53 -2.72 -18.89
CA ASP A 59 -22.35 -1.54 -18.63
C ASP A 59 -22.61 -0.76 -19.94
N PRO A 60 -23.87 -0.46 -20.29
CA PRO A 60 -24.21 0.35 -21.46
C PRO A 60 -23.52 1.72 -21.50
N GLY A 61 -23.23 2.33 -20.34
CA GLY A 61 -22.44 3.56 -20.26
C GLY A 61 -21.01 3.36 -20.75
N ALA A 62 -20.30 2.39 -20.18
CA ALA A 62 -18.96 2.01 -20.58
C ALA A 62 -18.84 1.63 -22.08
N ILE A 63 -19.84 0.99 -22.67
CA ILE A 63 -19.88 0.71 -24.12
C ILE A 63 -19.92 2.02 -24.92
N GLN A 64 -20.82 2.95 -24.57
CA GLN A 64 -20.94 4.23 -25.28
C GLN A 64 -19.68 5.08 -25.19
N ASP A 65 -19.03 5.11 -24.02
CA ASP A 65 -17.79 5.87 -23.84
C ASP A 65 -16.59 5.24 -24.57
N LEU A 66 -16.53 3.90 -24.64
CA LEU A 66 -15.58 3.20 -25.49
C LEU A 66 -15.80 3.56 -26.97
N ASP A 67 -17.03 3.44 -27.47
CA ASP A 67 -17.33 3.71 -28.88
C ASP A 67 -17.06 5.16 -29.26
N ARG A 68 -17.44 6.14 -28.42
CA ARG A 68 -17.08 7.56 -28.61
C ARG A 68 -15.57 7.77 -28.73
N LEU A 69 -14.77 7.06 -27.93
CA LEU A 69 -13.32 7.19 -27.98
C LEU A 69 -12.73 6.54 -29.24
N LEU A 70 -13.23 5.35 -29.61
CA LEU A 70 -12.83 4.62 -30.82
C LEU A 70 -13.18 5.42 -32.10
N GLU A 71 -14.34 6.06 -32.15
CA GLU A 71 -14.71 7.00 -33.23
C GLU A 71 -13.76 8.19 -33.31
N ARG A 72 -13.42 8.83 -32.17
CA ARG A 72 -12.46 9.95 -32.15
C ARG A 72 -11.05 9.52 -32.60
N LEU A 73 -10.61 8.31 -32.29
CA LEU A 73 -9.35 7.74 -32.77
C LEU A 73 -9.33 7.51 -34.29
N THR A 74 -10.49 7.39 -34.93
CA THR A 74 -10.62 7.17 -36.38
C THR A 74 -11.16 8.39 -37.15
N ALA A 75 -11.29 9.54 -36.49
CA ALA A 75 -11.69 10.82 -37.08
C ALA A 75 -10.71 11.31 -38.16
N GLU A 76 -11.19 12.13 -39.10
CA GLU A 76 -10.36 12.71 -40.16
C GLU A 76 -9.37 13.76 -39.63
N ASP A 77 -9.76 14.54 -38.60
CA ASP A 77 -8.90 15.53 -37.94
C ASP A 77 -7.79 14.87 -37.09
N ALA A 78 -6.55 15.32 -37.31
CA ALA A 78 -5.38 14.85 -36.59
C ALA A 78 -5.41 15.23 -35.10
N ARG A 79 -5.84 16.45 -34.76
CA ARG A 79 -5.85 16.92 -33.36
C ARG A 79 -6.85 16.11 -32.52
N THR A 80 -7.99 15.76 -33.10
CA THR A 80 -8.99 14.88 -32.48
C THR A 80 -8.43 13.49 -32.21
N ARG A 81 -7.67 12.90 -33.15
CA ARG A 81 -7.01 11.60 -32.95
C ARG A 81 -5.93 11.66 -31.87
N ASP A 82 -5.08 12.69 -31.86
CA ASP A 82 -4.01 12.85 -30.87
C ASP A 82 -4.59 13.03 -29.45
N ASN A 83 -5.64 13.86 -29.31
CA ASN A 83 -6.37 14.03 -28.05
C ASN A 83 -7.04 12.72 -27.59
N ALA A 84 -7.56 11.92 -28.52
CA ALA A 84 -8.17 10.62 -28.22
C ALA A 84 -7.11 9.58 -27.82
N LYS A 85 -5.93 9.59 -28.47
CA LYS A 85 -4.79 8.76 -28.09
C LYS A 85 -4.32 9.07 -26.67
N ALA A 86 -4.25 10.34 -26.28
CA ALA A 86 -3.91 10.72 -24.91
C ALA A 86 -4.91 10.13 -23.89
N ALA A 87 -6.21 10.21 -24.18
CA ALA A 87 -7.26 9.68 -23.32
C ALA A 87 -7.22 8.15 -23.13
N ILE A 88 -6.55 7.37 -24.00
CA ILE A 88 -6.30 5.92 -23.78
C ILE A 88 -5.51 5.68 -22.47
N ALA A 89 -4.64 6.62 -22.08
CA ALA A 89 -3.85 6.54 -20.86
C ALA A 89 -4.63 6.94 -19.60
N GLU A 90 -5.82 7.54 -19.74
CA GLU A 90 -6.65 8.02 -18.62
C GLU A 90 -7.80 7.03 -18.30
N MET A 91 -7.96 5.96 -19.09
CA MET A 91 -9.01 4.95 -18.93
C MET A 91 -8.62 3.78 -17.99
N ASP A 92 -8.60 4.03 -16.68
CA ASP A 92 -8.24 3.02 -15.67
C ASP A 92 -9.42 2.22 -15.08
N ALA A 93 -10.61 2.30 -15.67
CA ALA A 93 -11.83 1.71 -15.10
C ALA A 93 -11.96 0.18 -15.34
N PRO A 94 -12.07 -0.67 -14.30
CA PRO A 94 -12.31 -2.12 -14.47
C PRO A 94 -13.61 -2.47 -15.21
N ALA A 95 -14.61 -1.59 -15.18
CA ALA A 95 -15.84 -1.71 -15.96
C ALA A 95 -15.59 -1.75 -17.48
N MET A 96 -14.52 -1.11 -17.95
CA MET A 96 -14.16 -1.04 -19.36
C MET A 96 -13.76 -2.40 -19.95
N ILE A 97 -13.29 -3.34 -19.13
CA ILE A 97 -12.85 -4.68 -19.56
C ILE A 97 -14.00 -5.44 -20.25
N ALA A 98 -15.23 -5.32 -19.73
CA ALA A 98 -16.39 -5.99 -20.30
C ALA A 98 -16.82 -5.35 -21.64
N ALA A 99 -16.82 -4.02 -21.72
CA ALA A 99 -17.11 -3.28 -22.96
C ALA A 99 -16.08 -3.60 -24.06
N ILE A 100 -14.79 -3.62 -23.71
CA ILE A 100 -13.70 -4.04 -24.61
C ILE A 100 -13.93 -5.48 -25.09
N ARG A 101 -14.25 -6.42 -24.19
CA ARG A 101 -14.52 -7.83 -24.58
C ARG A 101 -15.63 -7.92 -25.62
N GLN A 102 -16.76 -7.22 -25.41
CA GLN A 102 -17.86 -7.20 -26.38
C GLN A 102 -17.38 -6.65 -27.72
N ARG A 103 -16.74 -5.48 -27.72
CA ARG A 103 -16.28 -4.81 -28.94
C ARG A 103 -15.23 -5.61 -29.72
N VAL A 104 -14.40 -6.37 -29.00
CA VAL A 104 -13.46 -7.34 -29.59
C VAL A 104 -14.18 -8.47 -30.33
N GLN A 105 -15.33 -8.97 -29.85
CA GLN A 105 -16.10 -9.98 -30.59
C GLN A 105 -16.74 -9.40 -31.86
N ASP A 106 -17.27 -8.17 -31.81
CA ASP A 106 -17.80 -7.48 -32.99
C ASP A 106 -16.73 -7.33 -34.09
N ILE A 107 -15.53 -6.90 -33.69
CA ILE A 107 -14.37 -6.77 -34.59
C ILE A 107 -13.92 -8.15 -35.08
N ARG A 108 -13.88 -9.17 -34.22
CA ARG A 108 -13.48 -10.54 -34.61
C ARG A 108 -14.33 -11.08 -35.77
N GLY A 109 -15.63 -10.79 -35.78
CA GLY A 109 -16.56 -11.18 -36.85
C GLY A 109 -16.56 -10.27 -38.09
N SER A 110 -16.04 -9.05 -37.99
CA SER A 110 -16.11 -8.04 -39.08
C SER A 110 -14.76 -7.57 -39.63
N LEU A 111 -13.64 -8.01 -39.05
CA LEU A 111 -12.28 -7.68 -39.48
C LEU A 111 -11.91 -8.46 -40.75
N ASP A 112 -11.54 -7.73 -41.81
CA ASP A 112 -10.91 -8.28 -43.00
C ASP A 112 -9.55 -8.91 -42.64
N ARG A 113 -9.47 -10.23 -42.79
CA ARG A 113 -8.31 -11.05 -42.39
C ARG A 113 -7.14 -10.95 -43.38
N ASP A 114 -7.37 -10.46 -44.60
CA ASP A 114 -6.35 -10.29 -45.63
C ASP A 114 -5.84 -8.84 -45.72
N ALA A 115 -6.71 -7.85 -45.52
CA ALA A 115 -6.36 -6.44 -45.54
C ALA A 115 -5.64 -6.00 -44.26
N ALA A 116 -6.15 -6.37 -43.07
CA ALA A 116 -5.61 -5.87 -41.80
C ALA A 116 -4.12 -6.22 -41.56
N PRO A 117 -3.62 -7.45 -41.84
CA PRO A 117 -2.19 -7.74 -41.74
C PRO A 117 -1.32 -6.95 -42.73
N LYS A 118 -1.82 -6.68 -43.93
CA LYS A 118 -1.10 -5.90 -44.97
C LYS A 118 -0.98 -4.44 -44.53
N LEU A 119 -2.08 -3.84 -44.09
CA LEU A 119 -2.12 -2.49 -43.50
C LEU A 119 -1.15 -2.37 -42.32
N LEU A 120 -1.12 -3.36 -41.43
CA LEU A 120 -0.23 -3.36 -40.27
C LEU A 120 1.25 -3.47 -40.68
N GLU A 121 1.60 -4.31 -41.64
CA GLU A 121 2.99 -4.43 -42.10
C GLU A 121 3.43 -3.22 -42.95
N GLU A 122 2.54 -2.58 -43.72
CA GLU A 122 2.77 -1.28 -44.36
C GLU A 122 3.07 -0.19 -43.32
N ALA A 123 2.22 -0.07 -42.29
CA ALA A 123 2.41 0.84 -41.16
C ALA A 123 3.75 0.60 -40.46
N ARG A 124 4.06 -0.64 -40.09
CA ARG A 124 5.33 -1.03 -39.45
C ARG A 124 6.55 -0.78 -40.34
N LYS A 125 6.45 -0.93 -41.66
CA LYS A 125 7.56 -0.61 -42.59
C LYS A 125 7.81 0.90 -42.68
N ALA A 126 6.75 1.71 -42.75
CA ALA A 126 6.87 3.16 -42.76
C ALA A 126 7.37 3.71 -41.42
N GLY A 127 6.82 3.25 -40.29
CA GLY A 127 7.24 3.63 -38.95
C GLY A 127 8.72 3.34 -38.69
N ARG A 128 9.19 2.12 -39.01
CA ARG A 128 10.61 1.75 -38.92
C ARG A 128 11.53 2.57 -39.86
N LYS A 129 11.02 3.11 -40.98
CA LYS A 129 11.78 4.06 -41.81
C LYS A 129 11.86 5.43 -41.14
N ALA A 130 10.74 5.96 -40.63
CA ALA A 130 10.69 7.25 -39.96
C ALA A 130 11.55 7.31 -38.70
N LEU A 131 11.59 6.23 -37.90
CA LEU A 131 12.47 6.12 -36.74
C LEU A 131 13.96 6.12 -37.12
N LYS A 132 14.35 5.46 -38.22
CA LYS A 132 15.74 5.47 -38.70
C LYS A 132 16.18 6.86 -39.12
N VAL A 133 15.38 7.56 -39.94
CA VAL A 133 15.71 8.93 -40.39
C VAL A 133 15.91 9.86 -39.19
N LYS A 134 15.02 9.79 -38.17
CA LYS A 134 15.20 10.55 -36.92
C LYS A 134 16.41 10.13 -36.10
N GLY A 135 16.83 8.87 -36.18
CA GLY A 135 18.05 8.37 -35.53
C GLY A 135 19.34 8.84 -36.21
N ASP A 136 19.32 8.95 -37.54
CA ASP A 136 20.45 9.43 -38.35
C ASP A 136 20.58 10.98 -38.31
N GLU A 137 19.48 11.71 -38.03
CA GLU A 137 19.47 13.17 -37.83
C GLU A 137 19.80 13.62 -36.39
N ALA A 138 19.84 12.69 -35.42
CA ALA A 138 20.26 13.01 -34.06
C ALA A 138 21.76 13.31 -34.02
N PRO A 139 22.21 14.45 -33.45
CA PRO A 139 23.64 14.79 -33.42
C PRO A 139 24.41 13.71 -32.65
N ALA A 140 25.35 13.07 -33.35
CA ALA A 140 26.17 12.02 -32.78
C ALA A 140 26.85 12.52 -31.50
N LYS A 141 26.55 11.88 -30.36
CA LYS A 141 27.31 12.04 -29.12
C LYS A 141 28.73 11.50 -29.33
N LYS A 142 29.60 12.33 -29.90
CA LYS A 142 31.00 12.34 -29.49
C LYS A 142 31.01 12.59 -27.99
N ASP A 143 31.56 11.61 -27.26
CA ASP A 143 32.48 11.77 -26.12
C ASP A 143 32.38 10.57 -25.18
N ALA A 144 33.25 9.58 -25.43
CA ALA A 144 33.70 8.55 -24.47
C ALA A 144 34.79 7.66 -25.11
N LYS A 145 35.89 8.25 -25.60
CA LYS A 145 37.05 7.48 -26.08
C LYS A 145 38.40 8.10 -25.71
N ASP A 146 38.53 8.55 -24.46
CA ASP A 146 39.83 8.90 -23.87
C ASP A 146 39.87 8.55 -22.37
N ALA A 147 40.39 7.35 -22.07
CA ALA A 147 40.78 6.94 -20.71
C ALA A 147 41.75 5.74 -20.74
N LYS A 148 42.82 5.78 -21.56
CA LYS A 148 43.96 4.85 -21.39
C LYS A 148 45.30 5.37 -21.94
N ALA A 149 45.77 6.52 -21.44
CA ALA A 149 47.21 6.69 -21.20
C ALA A 149 47.56 5.73 -20.04
N GLY A 150 48.54 4.83 -20.10
CA GLY A 150 49.96 4.97 -20.43
C GLY A 150 50.71 4.24 -19.29
N GLY A 151 51.85 3.59 -19.47
CA GLY A 151 52.63 3.28 -20.66
C GLY A 151 53.86 2.44 -20.29
N LYS A 152 54.59 1.98 -21.32
CA LYS A 152 55.96 1.40 -21.32
C LYS A 152 56.25 0.17 -20.42
N GLU A 153 56.66 -1.00 -20.92
CA GLU A 153 57.74 -1.39 -21.88
C GLU A 153 59.02 -1.88 -21.16
N LYS A 154 59.69 -2.87 -21.77
CA LYS A 154 60.86 -3.68 -21.34
C LYS A 154 60.50 -4.95 -20.54
N THR A 155 61.07 -6.13 -20.81
CA THR A 155 62.02 -6.55 -21.88
C THR A 155 61.88 -8.06 -22.16
N ALA A 156 62.33 -8.53 -23.32
CA ALA A 156 62.27 -9.93 -23.75
C ALA A 156 63.56 -10.74 -23.48
N LYS A 157 63.55 -12.04 -23.88
CA LYS A 157 64.60 -13.10 -23.78
C LYS A 157 64.74 -13.74 -22.39
N ASP A 158 64.96 -15.04 -22.18
CA ASP A 158 64.87 -16.31 -22.95
C ASP A 158 64.64 -17.45 -21.89
N GLY A 159 64.24 -18.70 -22.15
CA GLY A 159 63.81 -19.40 -23.38
C GLY A 159 63.79 -20.94 -23.21
N ALA A 160 63.21 -21.66 -24.17
CA ALA A 160 63.30 -23.12 -24.44
C ALA A 160 62.66 -24.19 -23.50
N GLY A 161 61.78 -25.02 -24.09
CA GLY A 161 61.42 -26.40 -23.67
C GLY A 161 60.17 -26.53 -22.76
N SER A 162 59.30 -27.53 -22.91
CA SER A 162 59.18 -28.63 -23.90
C SER A 162 57.84 -29.37 -23.72
N LYS A 163 57.09 -29.65 -24.82
CA LYS A 163 56.07 -30.72 -24.98
C LYS A 163 54.83 -30.68 -24.02
N ASP A 164 53.64 -31.23 -24.34
CA ASP A 164 53.16 -32.07 -25.44
C ASP A 164 51.69 -31.73 -25.79
N LYS A 165 51.38 -31.78 -27.10
CA LYS A 165 50.23 -32.43 -27.79
C LYS A 165 48.74 -32.27 -27.38
N ASP A 166 47.98 -31.92 -28.41
CA ASP A 166 46.74 -32.56 -28.91
C ASP A 166 45.47 -32.65 -28.04
N ALA A 167 44.53 -31.72 -28.28
CA ALA A 167 43.12 -32.07 -28.55
C ALA A 167 42.40 -30.93 -29.29
N LYS A 168 42.23 -31.08 -30.61
CA LYS A 168 41.44 -30.16 -31.45
C LYS A 168 39.96 -30.53 -31.34
N LYS A 169 39.08 -29.57 -31.02
CA LYS A 169 37.64 -29.70 -31.30
C LYS A 169 37.03 -28.35 -31.66
N ASP A 170 36.49 -28.28 -32.87
CA ASP A 170 36.00 -27.06 -33.47
C ASP A 170 34.70 -26.58 -32.81
N ALA A 171 34.66 -25.31 -32.42
CA ALA A 171 33.45 -24.61 -31.99
C ALA A 171 33.20 -23.43 -32.96
N PRO A 172 32.03 -23.35 -33.61
CA PRO A 172 31.77 -22.27 -34.56
C PRO A 172 31.61 -20.93 -33.81
N LYS A 173 32.25 -19.88 -34.34
CA LYS A 173 31.99 -18.49 -33.93
C LYS A 173 30.50 -18.19 -34.11
N GLN A 174 29.75 -18.16 -33.02
CA GLN A 174 28.50 -17.41 -32.99
C GLN A 174 28.85 -15.92 -33.01
N GLU A 175 28.69 -15.29 -34.16
CA GLU A 175 28.67 -13.82 -34.21
C GLU A 175 27.55 -13.32 -33.30
N ALA A 176 27.91 -12.46 -32.34
CA ALA A 176 26.98 -11.85 -31.42
C ALA A 176 26.02 -10.94 -32.20
N LYS A 177 24.88 -11.52 -32.60
CA LYS A 177 23.80 -10.82 -33.31
C LYS A 177 23.18 -9.81 -32.35
N LYS A 178 23.76 -8.61 -32.34
CA LYS A 178 23.40 -7.45 -31.51
C LYS A 178 21.89 -7.35 -31.42
N SER A 179 21.34 -7.68 -30.25
CA SER A 179 19.91 -7.59 -29.99
C SER A 179 19.50 -6.14 -30.13
N LYS A 180 18.65 -5.84 -31.11
CA LYS A 180 17.91 -4.58 -31.10
C LYS A 180 17.07 -4.56 -29.83
N SER A 181 17.15 -3.46 -29.08
CA SER A 181 16.28 -3.25 -27.92
C SER A 181 14.82 -3.24 -28.39
N ALA A 182 13.89 -3.55 -27.49
CA ALA A 182 12.46 -3.51 -27.82
C ALA A 182 12.02 -2.11 -28.28
N ASP A 183 12.71 -1.07 -27.79
CA ASP A 183 12.49 0.35 -28.07
C ASP A 183 12.74 0.74 -29.55
N ASP A 184 13.64 0.04 -30.25
CA ASP A 184 14.03 0.30 -31.65
C ASP A 184 12.91 0.05 -32.69
N GLU A 185 11.77 -0.53 -32.28
CA GLU A 185 10.65 -0.85 -33.18
C GLU A 185 9.39 0.00 -33.00
N GLY A 186 9.33 0.89 -31.99
CA GLY A 186 8.21 1.83 -31.77
C GLY A 186 6.85 1.20 -31.40
N ASP A 187 5.85 2.06 -31.14
CA ASP A 187 4.46 1.64 -30.92
C ASP A 187 3.74 1.46 -32.27
N TRP A 188 3.07 0.33 -32.44
CA TRP A 188 2.34 -0.02 -33.67
C TRP A 188 1.07 0.80 -33.86
N LEU A 189 0.40 1.23 -32.77
CA LEU A 189 -0.75 2.13 -32.85
C LEU A 189 -0.33 3.47 -33.47
N ASP A 190 0.82 4.00 -33.07
CA ASP A 190 1.38 5.26 -33.59
C ASP A 190 1.70 5.17 -35.08
N PHE A 191 2.24 4.03 -35.52
CA PHE A 191 2.52 3.80 -36.94
C PHE A 191 1.26 3.72 -37.81
N VAL A 192 0.17 3.17 -37.29
CA VAL A 192 -1.12 3.07 -38.00
C VAL A 192 -1.83 4.43 -38.01
N LEU A 193 -1.79 5.19 -36.91
CA LEU A 193 -2.35 6.53 -36.81
C LEU A 193 -1.58 7.57 -37.66
N ALA A 194 -0.27 7.38 -37.86
CA ALA A 194 0.55 8.20 -38.74
C ALA A 194 0.20 8.07 -40.24
N GLN A 195 -0.57 7.05 -40.63
CA GLN A 195 -1.10 6.85 -41.99
C GLN A 195 -2.64 6.75 -41.95
N PRO A 196 -3.35 7.86 -41.69
CA PRO A 196 -4.79 7.82 -41.49
C PRO A 196 -5.51 7.42 -42.78
N ARG A 197 -6.29 6.32 -42.72
CA ARG A 197 -7.21 5.91 -43.79
C ARG A 197 -8.65 5.88 -43.25
N PRO A 198 -9.22 7.03 -42.83
CA PRO A 198 -10.48 7.08 -42.09
C PRO A 198 -11.70 6.57 -42.87
N LYS A 199 -11.60 6.38 -44.19
CA LYS A 199 -12.67 5.79 -45.03
C LYS A 199 -12.53 4.27 -45.23
N ASP A 200 -11.39 3.69 -44.84
CA ASP A 200 -11.12 2.25 -44.92
C ASP A 200 -11.59 1.55 -43.63
N ARG A 201 -12.54 0.62 -43.78
CA ARG A 201 -13.09 -0.15 -42.65
C ARG A 201 -12.04 -1.04 -41.99
N ALA A 202 -11.13 -1.64 -42.75
CA ALA A 202 -10.09 -2.50 -42.21
C ALA A 202 -9.08 -1.70 -41.39
N TRP A 203 -8.74 -0.48 -41.83
CA TRP A 203 -7.92 0.46 -41.05
C TRP A 203 -8.61 0.85 -39.73
N ARG A 204 -9.90 1.22 -39.74
CA ARG A 204 -10.64 1.55 -38.51
C ARG A 204 -10.63 0.40 -37.51
N SER A 205 -10.98 -0.81 -37.95
CA SER A 205 -10.99 -2.00 -37.10
C SER A 205 -9.60 -2.34 -36.53
N LEU A 206 -8.52 -2.12 -37.30
CA LEU A 206 -7.14 -2.29 -36.83
C LEU A 206 -6.75 -1.24 -35.77
N VAL A 207 -7.11 0.04 -35.98
CA VAL A 207 -6.90 1.11 -34.97
C VAL A 207 -7.65 0.78 -33.69
N HIS A 208 -8.92 0.36 -33.78
CA HIS A 208 -9.72 0.02 -32.60
C HIS A 208 -9.13 -1.16 -31.83
N LEU A 209 -8.67 -2.20 -32.54
CA LEU A 209 -8.05 -3.38 -31.95
C LEU A 209 -6.76 -3.05 -31.18
N LEU A 210 -5.86 -2.27 -31.79
CA LEU A 210 -4.61 -1.83 -31.16
C LEU A 210 -4.87 -0.85 -30.00
N ALA A 211 -5.86 0.04 -30.11
CA ALA A 211 -6.26 0.95 -29.03
C ALA A 211 -6.77 0.18 -27.81
N MET A 212 -7.66 -0.81 -28.01
CA MET A 212 -8.15 -1.66 -26.92
C MET A 212 -7.04 -2.53 -26.31
N GLU A 213 -6.05 -2.98 -27.09
CA GLU A 213 -4.86 -3.65 -26.56
C GLU A 213 -4.07 -2.74 -25.60
N ARG A 214 -3.92 -1.45 -25.93
CA ARG A 214 -3.29 -0.46 -25.05
C ARG A 214 -4.13 -0.18 -23.80
N MET A 215 -5.45 -0.07 -23.91
CA MET A 215 -6.35 0.09 -22.76
C MET A 215 -6.20 -1.07 -21.77
N LEU A 216 -6.28 -2.31 -22.25
CA LEU A 216 -6.10 -3.51 -21.42
C LEU A 216 -4.70 -3.58 -20.78
N SER A 217 -3.66 -3.16 -21.50
CA SER A 217 -2.30 -3.07 -20.97
C SER A 217 -2.12 -1.96 -19.93
N ASN A 218 -2.88 -0.86 -19.99
CA ASN A 218 -2.84 0.20 -18.99
C ASN A 218 -3.56 -0.24 -17.72
N ILE A 219 -4.79 -0.78 -17.85
CA ILE A 219 -5.57 -1.34 -16.73
C ILE A 219 -4.75 -2.40 -15.97
N GLY A 220 -4.10 -3.33 -16.70
CA GLY A 220 -3.09 -4.22 -16.13
C GLY A 220 -3.52 -5.09 -14.94
N THR A 221 -4.82 -5.40 -14.83
CA THR A 221 -5.37 -6.33 -13.83
C THR A 221 -5.44 -7.75 -14.39
N THR A 222 -5.48 -8.78 -13.53
CA THR A 222 -5.61 -10.19 -13.96
C THR A 222 -6.74 -10.41 -15.00
N PRO A 223 -7.96 -9.86 -14.84
CA PRO A 223 -9.00 -9.96 -15.87
C PRO A 223 -8.64 -9.24 -17.19
N ALA A 224 -7.99 -8.08 -17.17
CA ALA A 224 -7.58 -7.39 -18.38
C ALA A 224 -6.51 -8.18 -19.16
N VAL A 225 -5.59 -8.86 -18.45
CA VAL A 225 -4.60 -9.73 -19.10
C VAL A 225 -5.24 -10.99 -19.69
N ARG A 226 -6.31 -11.54 -19.09
CA ARG A 226 -7.08 -12.63 -19.74
C ARG A 226 -7.62 -12.21 -21.11
N GLU A 227 -8.14 -10.98 -21.23
CA GLU A 227 -8.60 -10.46 -22.52
C GLU A 227 -7.44 -10.26 -23.51
N LEU A 228 -6.27 -9.77 -23.07
CA LEU A 228 -5.06 -9.70 -23.91
C LEU A 228 -4.65 -11.09 -24.44
N ILE A 229 -4.75 -12.13 -23.61
CA ILE A 229 -4.47 -13.50 -24.02
C ILE A 229 -5.53 -14.01 -25.02
N ALA A 230 -6.81 -13.65 -24.82
CA ALA A 230 -7.89 -13.96 -25.76
C ALA A 230 -7.69 -13.29 -27.14
N LEU A 231 -7.09 -12.09 -27.21
CA LEU A 231 -6.69 -11.47 -28.47
C LEU A 231 -5.72 -12.36 -29.27
N HIS A 232 -4.77 -13.05 -28.61
CA HIS A 232 -3.91 -14.01 -29.30
C HIS A 232 -4.70 -15.21 -29.85
N ALA A 233 -5.70 -15.71 -29.11
CA ALA A 233 -6.57 -16.78 -29.57
C ALA A 233 -7.42 -16.37 -30.80
N TYR A 234 -7.86 -15.11 -30.89
CA TYR A 234 -8.76 -14.63 -31.94
C TYR A 234 -8.07 -14.06 -33.19
N PHE A 235 -6.86 -13.49 -33.04
CA PHE A 235 -6.14 -12.81 -34.11
C PHE A 235 -4.76 -13.43 -34.42
N GLY A 236 -4.32 -14.41 -33.62
CA GLY A 236 -3.18 -15.28 -33.93
C GLY A 236 -1.87 -14.52 -34.10
N GLU A 237 -1.20 -14.75 -35.24
CA GLU A 237 0.10 -14.18 -35.55
C GLU A 237 0.06 -12.65 -35.73
N MET A 238 -1.09 -12.08 -36.15
CA MET A 238 -1.22 -10.66 -36.47
C MET A 238 -0.81 -9.74 -35.31
N LEU A 239 -1.21 -10.11 -34.09
CA LEU A 239 -0.93 -9.36 -32.85
C LEU A 239 0.17 -10.01 -31.99
N ARG A 240 0.68 -11.21 -32.32
CA ARG A 240 1.54 -12.01 -31.43
C ARG A 240 2.75 -11.23 -30.89
N ILE A 241 3.39 -10.42 -31.73
CA ILE A 241 4.59 -9.65 -31.36
C ILE A 241 4.21 -8.43 -30.51
N ASP A 242 3.07 -7.79 -30.75
CA ASP A 242 2.63 -6.63 -29.96
C ASP A 242 2.14 -7.08 -28.58
N LEU A 243 1.33 -8.13 -28.51
CA LEU A 243 0.91 -8.74 -27.25
C LEU A 243 2.11 -9.20 -26.41
N GLN A 244 3.17 -9.74 -27.04
CA GLN A 244 4.43 -10.04 -26.34
C GLN A 244 5.09 -8.79 -25.76
N ARG A 245 5.05 -7.64 -26.45
CA ARG A 245 5.57 -6.35 -25.94
C ARG A 245 4.74 -5.83 -24.76
N GLN A 246 3.41 -5.88 -24.86
CA GLN A 246 2.52 -5.42 -23.78
C GLN A 246 2.63 -6.32 -22.53
N ILE A 247 2.75 -7.63 -22.70
CA ILE A 247 2.99 -8.56 -21.58
C ILE A 247 4.37 -8.31 -20.93
N ALA A 248 5.42 -8.08 -21.72
CA ALA A 248 6.73 -7.72 -21.18
C ALA A 248 6.72 -6.38 -20.40
N LYS A 249 5.87 -5.42 -20.80
CA LYS A 249 5.63 -4.16 -20.08
C LYS A 249 4.91 -4.40 -18.73
N LEU A 250 3.96 -5.33 -18.69
CA LEU A 250 3.17 -5.67 -17.50
C LEU A 250 3.94 -6.44 -16.42
N ARG A 251 4.95 -7.25 -16.80
CA ARG A 251 5.78 -8.05 -15.88
C ARG A 251 4.94 -8.94 -14.95
N ASP A 252 5.13 -8.84 -13.63
CA ASP A 252 4.46 -9.68 -12.63
C ASP A 252 2.92 -9.64 -12.74
N LYS A 253 2.34 -8.50 -13.16
CA LYS A 253 0.89 -8.35 -13.39
C LYS A 253 0.32 -9.34 -14.42
N ALA A 254 1.14 -9.81 -15.36
CA ALA A 254 0.71 -10.77 -16.37
C ALA A 254 0.77 -12.22 -15.90
N VAL A 255 1.55 -12.53 -14.86
CA VAL A 255 1.86 -13.90 -14.42
C VAL A 255 0.61 -14.72 -14.06
N PRO A 256 -0.39 -14.22 -13.29
CA PRO A 256 -1.58 -15.02 -12.95
C PRO A 256 -2.37 -15.49 -14.18
N ALA A 257 -2.62 -14.58 -15.13
CA ALA A 257 -3.37 -14.89 -16.34
C ALA A 257 -2.57 -15.79 -17.30
N LEU A 258 -1.23 -15.63 -17.35
CA LEU A 258 -0.35 -16.52 -18.11
C LEU A 258 -0.30 -17.94 -17.54
N ILE A 259 -0.33 -18.09 -16.21
CA ILE A 259 -0.44 -19.41 -15.56
C ILE A 259 -1.76 -20.07 -15.99
N GLU A 260 -2.89 -19.37 -15.87
CA GLU A 260 -4.21 -19.87 -16.29
C GLU A 260 -4.21 -20.28 -17.78
N ALA A 261 -3.56 -19.51 -18.64
CA ALA A 261 -3.45 -19.78 -20.07
C ALA A 261 -2.64 -21.04 -20.44
N ARG A 262 -1.88 -21.64 -19.50
CA ARG A 262 -1.22 -22.95 -19.69
C ARG A 262 -2.24 -24.08 -19.92
N GLN A 263 -3.46 -23.94 -19.41
CA GLN A 263 -4.57 -24.89 -19.58
C GLN A 263 -5.63 -24.44 -20.61
N HIS A 264 -5.36 -23.40 -21.41
CA HIS A 264 -6.30 -22.95 -22.45
C HIS A 264 -6.48 -24.01 -23.55
N ASP A 265 -7.71 -24.24 -24.03
CA ASP A 265 -8.03 -25.19 -25.11
C ASP A 265 -7.13 -25.11 -26.36
N ALA A 266 -6.62 -23.92 -26.68
CA ALA A 266 -5.82 -23.66 -27.87
C ALA A 266 -4.32 -23.91 -27.60
N LYS A 267 -3.77 -25.02 -28.11
CA LYS A 267 -2.33 -25.39 -28.02
C LYS A 267 -1.34 -24.32 -28.52
N ILE A 268 -1.79 -23.35 -29.33
CA ILE A 268 -0.96 -22.19 -29.70
C ILE A 268 -0.80 -21.21 -28.52
N VAL A 269 -1.90 -20.95 -27.80
CA VAL A 269 -1.92 -20.08 -26.62
C VAL A 269 -1.14 -20.72 -25.48
N GLN A 270 -1.32 -22.02 -25.22
CA GLN A 270 -0.53 -22.75 -24.19
C GLN A 270 0.99 -22.60 -24.40
N ARG A 271 1.46 -22.86 -25.62
CA ARG A 271 2.90 -22.76 -25.98
C ARG A 271 3.41 -21.33 -25.90
N TRP A 272 2.59 -20.35 -26.30
CA TRP A 272 2.94 -18.94 -26.20
C TRP A 272 2.98 -18.47 -24.73
N ALA A 273 2.03 -18.87 -23.90
CA ALA A 273 1.96 -18.53 -22.48
C ALA A 273 3.15 -19.10 -21.69
N ASN A 274 3.49 -20.38 -21.88
CA ASN A 274 4.71 -20.97 -21.31
C ASN A 274 5.95 -20.13 -21.71
N LYS A 275 6.10 -19.81 -23.00
CA LYS A 275 7.21 -18.99 -23.49
C LYS A 275 7.24 -17.58 -22.88
N GLN A 276 6.10 -16.95 -22.60
CA GLN A 276 6.08 -15.65 -21.93
C GLN A 276 6.50 -15.78 -20.45
N LEU A 277 6.09 -16.84 -19.74
CA LEU A 277 6.54 -17.11 -18.37
C LEU A 277 8.06 -17.40 -18.31
N ASP A 278 8.61 -18.13 -19.28
CA ASP A 278 10.04 -18.35 -19.44
C ASP A 278 10.79 -17.01 -19.61
N LEU A 279 10.31 -16.14 -20.51
CA LEU A 279 10.91 -14.84 -20.79
C LEU A 279 10.82 -13.85 -19.62
N LEU A 280 9.84 -14.02 -18.73
CA LEU A 280 9.69 -13.22 -17.51
C LEU A 280 10.51 -13.76 -16.32
N GLY A 281 11.09 -14.97 -16.39
CA GLY A 281 11.69 -15.63 -15.23
C GLY A 281 10.65 -15.97 -14.16
N ARG A 282 9.51 -16.53 -14.61
CA ARG A 282 8.30 -16.84 -13.81
C ARG A 282 7.71 -18.20 -14.17
N ALA A 283 8.50 -19.08 -14.81
CA ALA A 283 8.04 -20.38 -15.28
C ALA A 283 7.87 -21.39 -14.14
N ILE A 284 8.72 -21.31 -13.11
CA ILE A 284 8.72 -22.22 -11.96
C ILE A 284 7.86 -21.61 -10.84
N PRO A 285 7.01 -22.39 -10.12
CA PRO A 285 6.18 -21.88 -9.04
C PRO A 285 6.91 -21.08 -7.96
N GLY A 286 8.14 -21.45 -7.61
CA GLY A 286 8.98 -20.71 -6.66
C GLY A 286 9.41 -19.33 -7.16
N GLU A 287 9.56 -19.14 -8.47
CA GLU A 287 9.87 -17.84 -9.09
C GLU A 287 8.60 -17.00 -9.29
N ALA A 288 7.48 -17.64 -9.63
CA ALA A 288 6.19 -16.98 -9.83
C ALA A 288 5.68 -16.29 -8.55
N VAL A 289 5.96 -16.86 -7.37
CA VAL A 289 5.62 -16.25 -6.07
C VAL A 289 6.59 -15.16 -5.60
N ALA A 290 7.71 -14.92 -6.32
CA ALA A 290 8.69 -13.88 -5.99
C ALA A 290 8.22 -12.47 -6.42
N THR A 291 7.04 -12.07 -5.92
CA THR A 291 6.37 -10.80 -6.23
C THR A 291 6.12 -10.02 -4.93
N ASN A 292 6.44 -8.71 -4.93
CA ASN A 292 6.26 -7.85 -3.76
C ASN A 292 4.80 -7.43 -3.50
N ASP A 293 3.98 -7.40 -4.56
CA ASP A 293 2.55 -7.08 -4.49
C ASP A 293 1.75 -8.27 -3.93
N THR A 294 1.02 -8.01 -2.85
CA THR A 294 0.20 -9.02 -2.16
C THR A 294 -1.02 -9.44 -3.00
N GLN A 295 -1.59 -8.54 -3.80
CA GLN A 295 -2.75 -8.85 -4.64
C GLN A 295 -2.35 -9.71 -5.84
N ILE A 296 -1.24 -9.39 -6.50
CA ILE A 296 -0.70 -10.22 -7.59
C ILE A 296 -0.32 -11.60 -7.05
N LEU A 297 0.36 -11.68 -5.90
CA LEU A 297 0.70 -12.96 -5.29
C LEU A 297 -0.56 -13.80 -4.93
N ALA A 298 -1.60 -13.18 -4.38
CA ALA A 298 -2.88 -13.86 -4.15
C ALA A 298 -3.49 -14.39 -5.46
N ASP A 299 -3.44 -13.62 -6.53
CA ASP A 299 -3.93 -14.05 -7.85
C ASP A 299 -3.07 -15.16 -8.48
N VAL A 300 -1.75 -15.15 -8.30
CA VAL A 300 -0.84 -16.26 -8.68
C VAL A 300 -1.21 -17.55 -7.95
N LEU A 301 -1.44 -17.50 -6.64
CA LEU A 301 -1.86 -18.67 -5.85
C LEU A 301 -3.20 -19.22 -6.37
N ARG A 302 -4.19 -18.34 -6.59
CA ARG A 302 -5.48 -18.73 -7.18
C ARG A 302 -5.34 -19.30 -8.59
N ALA A 303 -4.45 -18.76 -9.42
CA ALA A 303 -4.19 -19.25 -10.77
C ALA A 303 -3.69 -20.71 -10.76
N TYR A 304 -2.74 -21.05 -9.89
CA TYR A 304 -2.30 -22.45 -9.68
C TYR A 304 -3.44 -23.35 -9.19
N GLY A 305 -4.32 -22.81 -8.34
CA GLY A 305 -5.56 -23.48 -7.94
C GLY A 305 -6.48 -23.81 -9.12
N ARG A 306 -6.72 -22.84 -10.01
CA ARG A 306 -7.58 -23.01 -11.20
C ARG A 306 -7.01 -23.97 -12.23
N THR A 307 -5.69 -23.97 -12.43
CA THR A 307 -5.01 -24.91 -13.36
C THR A 307 -4.77 -26.29 -12.76
N ARG A 308 -5.05 -26.47 -11.47
CA ARG A 308 -4.81 -27.69 -10.68
C ARG A 308 -3.35 -28.15 -10.76
N ASP A 309 -2.42 -27.19 -10.71
CA ASP A 309 -0.98 -27.45 -10.88
C ASP A 309 -0.39 -28.17 -9.66
N VAL A 310 0.05 -29.42 -9.87
CA VAL A 310 0.57 -30.31 -8.82
C VAL A 310 1.98 -29.89 -8.37
N ASP A 311 2.79 -29.32 -9.26
CA ASP A 311 4.15 -28.88 -8.96
C ASP A 311 4.15 -27.64 -8.06
N ALA A 312 3.10 -26.82 -8.18
CA ALA A 312 2.87 -25.65 -7.32
C ALA A 312 2.42 -25.99 -5.89
N VAL A 313 1.86 -27.19 -5.63
CA VAL A 313 1.21 -27.53 -4.33
C VAL A 313 2.10 -27.23 -3.12
N ARG A 314 3.39 -27.63 -3.17
CA ARG A 314 4.32 -27.40 -2.05
C ARG A 314 4.58 -25.91 -1.80
N VAL A 315 4.61 -25.10 -2.86
CA VAL A 315 4.77 -23.64 -2.75
C VAL A 315 3.48 -23.01 -2.22
N VAL A 316 2.30 -23.43 -2.70
CA VAL A 316 1.01 -22.94 -2.21
C VAL A 316 0.82 -23.28 -0.72
N LEU A 317 1.22 -24.47 -0.28
CA LEU A 317 1.09 -24.90 1.12
C LEU A 317 1.88 -24.04 2.11
N SER A 318 3.02 -23.45 1.72
CA SER A 318 3.77 -22.55 2.63
C SER A 318 3.01 -21.27 2.97
N PHE A 319 2.11 -20.82 2.08
CA PHE A 319 1.25 -19.65 2.31
C PHE A 319 -0.04 -19.97 3.10
N CYS A 320 -0.40 -21.25 3.32
CA CYS A 320 -1.61 -21.64 4.05
C CYS A 320 -1.62 -21.28 5.55
N ASN A 321 -0.47 -20.85 6.10
CA ASN A 321 -0.33 -20.23 7.42
C ASN A 321 0.24 -18.80 7.39
N SER A 322 0.10 -18.07 6.26
CA SER A 322 0.54 -16.67 6.22
C SER A 322 -0.28 -15.80 7.19
N ASP A 323 0.38 -14.86 7.88
CA ASP A 323 -0.30 -13.84 8.68
C ASP A 323 -1.26 -12.99 7.82
N ARG A 324 -0.87 -12.70 6.57
CA ARG A 324 -1.67 -11.92 5.62
C ARG A 324 -2.91 -12.73 5.22
N VAL A 325 -4.07 -12.26 5.70
CA VAL A 325 -5.38 -12.89 5.50
C VAL A 325 -5.63 -13.24 4.03
N GLN A 326 -5.43 -12.27 3.13
CA GLN A 326 -5.63 -12.41 1.69
C GLN A 326 -4.79 -13.53 1.05
N LEU A 327 -3.52 -13.68 1.45
CA LEU A 327 -2.63 -14.74 0.95
C LEU A 327 -3.03 -16.10 1.50
N ARG A 328 -3.35 -16.16 2.80
CA ARG A 328 -3.76 -17.38 3.48
C ARG A 328 -5.07 -17.94 2.89
N GLU A 329 -6.04 -17.08 2.63
CA GLU A 329 -7.30 -17.45 1.98
C GLU A 329 -7.06 -17.90 0.54
N ALA A 330 -6.35 -17.11 -0.27
CA ALA A 330 -6.00 -17.49 -1.65
C ALA A 330 -5.23 -18.83 -1.74
N ALA A 331 -4.31 -19.10 -0.81
CA ALA A 331 -3.61 -20.37 -0.72
C ALA A 331 -4.54 -21.54 -0.39
N ARG A 332 -5.42 -21.38 0.62
CA ARG A 332 -6.39 -22.42 1.02
C ARG A 332 -7.42 -22.70 -0.07
N GLU A 333 -7.92 -21.66 -0.74
CA GLU A 333 -8.78 -21.77 -1.92
C GLU A 333 -8.08 -22.58 -3.03
N ALA A 334 -6.79 -22.29 -3.29
CA ALA A 334 -6.01 -22.97 -4.32
C ALA A 334 -5.76 -24.45 -4.00
N ILE A 335 -5.42 -24.79 -2.75
CA ILE A 335 -5.29 -26.19 -2.31
C ILE A 335 -6.62 -26.94 -2.45
N ALA A 336 -7.74 -26.31 -2.05
CA ALA A 336 -9.07 -26.91 -2.19
C ALA A 336 -9.47 -27.13 -3.67
N ALA A 337 -9.04 -26.27 -4.58
CA ALA A 337 -9.30 -26.39 -6.01
C ALA A 337 -8.39 -27.40 -6.73
N ILE A 338 -7.12 -27.52 -6.32
CA ILE A 338 -6.24 -28.61 -6.79
C ILE A 338 -6.87 -29.93 -6.35
N GLY A 339 -7.13 -30.10 -5.05
CA GLY A 339 -7.78 -31.28 -4.49
C GLY A 339 -6.89 -32.53 -4.49
N GLU A 340 -7.48 -33.67 -4.83
CA GLU A 340 -6.85 -35.01 -4.78
C GLU A 340 -5.44 -35.13 -5.41
N PRO A 341 -5.11 -34.51 -6.56
CA PRO A 341 -3.75 -34.56 -7.13
C PRO A 341 -2.64 -34.07 -6.19
N GLY A 342 -2.96 -33.22 -5.20
CA GLY A 342 -2.02 -32.72 -4.18
C GLY A 342 -1.93 -33.56 -2.91
N ILE A 343 -2.56 -34.75 -2.86
CA ILE A 343 -2.71 -35.52 -1.62
C ILE A 343 -1.37 -35.96 -1.01
N TRP A 344 -0.34 -36.29 -1.81
CA TRP A 344 0.94 -36.72 -1.22
C TRP A 344 1.64 -35.55 -0.52
N GLN A 345 1.60 -34.36 -1.10
CA GLN A 345 2.19 -33.14 -0.56
C GLN A 345 1.47 -32.71 0.73
N LEU A 346 0.13 -32.85 0.77
CA LEU A 346 -0.66 -32.65 1.99
C LEU A 346 -0.22 -33.61 3.11
N ARG A 347 0.01 -34.89 2.80
CA ARG A 347 0.46 -35.90 3.76
C ARG A 347 1.90 -35.67 4.25
N ASP A 348 2.77 -35.19 3.37
CA ASP A 348 4.16 -34.79 3.67
C ASP A 348 4.18 -33.58 4.63
N VAL A 349 3.47 -32.50 4.30
CA VAL A 349 3.38 -31.31 5.16
C VAL A 349 2.70 -31.62 6.50
N TYR A 350 1.66 -32.47 6.53
CA TYR A 350 1.04 -32.92 7.77
C TYR A 350 2.02 -33.70 8.66
N LEU A 351 2.82 -34.59 8.09
CA LEU A 351 3.86 -35.33 8.81
C LEU A 351 4.90 -34.39 9.40
N ASN A 352 5.37 -33.42 8.62
CA ASN A 352 6.37 -32.46 9.06
C ASN A 352 5.84 -31.50 10.16
N LEU A 353 4.54 -31.20 10.17
CA LEU A 353 3.92 -30.33 11.18
C LEU A 353 3.55 -31.06 12.48
N THR A 354 3.07 -32.30 12.38
CA THR A 354 2.53 -33.05 13.55
C THR A 354 3.47 -34.12 14.08
N GLY A 355 4.56 -34.43 13.37
CA GLY A 355 5.45 -35.57 13.66
C GLY A 355 4.84 -36.94 13.34
N SER A 356 3.56 -37.01 12.96
CA SER A 356 2.80 -38.25 12.74
C SER A 356 2.28 -38.36 11.31
N LYS A 357 2.25 -39.57 10.73
CA LYS A 357 1.64 -39.76 9.40
C LYS A 357 0.12 -39.71 9.55
N PRO A 358 -0.60 -38.97 8.68
CA PRO A 358 -2.05 -38.99 8.73
C PRO A 358 -2.55 -40.42 8.39
N PRO A 359 -3.67 -40.88 8.97
CA PRO A 359 -4.25 -42.18 8.66
C PRO A 359 -4.47 -42.41 7.15
N ARG A 360 -4.52 -43.68 6.73
CA ARG A 360 -4.53 -44.05 5.28
C ARG A 360 -5.93 -43.95 4.65
N ASP A 361 -6.96 -44.00 5.48
CA ASP A 361 -8.38 -43.82 5.15
C ASP A 361 -8.77 -42.34 4.99
N TRP A 362 -7.93 -41.40 5.42
CA TRP A 362 -8.24 -39.98 5.29
C TRP A 362 -8.15 -39.51 3.83
N SER A 363 -9.26 -38.97 3.35
CA SER A 363 -9.35 -38.21 2.10
C SER A 363 -8.50 -36.95 2.13
N TRP A 364 -8.17 -36.44 0.94
CA TRP A 364 -7.39 -35.21 0.78
C TRP A 364 -8.03 -34.01 1.49
N ASP A 365 -9.37 -33.93 1.49
CA ASP A 365 -10.10 -32.81 2.08
C ASP A 365 -10.02 -32.86 3.61
N ARG A 366 -10.12 -34.05 4.22
CA ARG A 366 -9.93 -34.22 5.66
C ARG A 366 -8.51 -33.83 6.09
N ILE A 367 -7.49 -34.25 5.35
CA ILE A 367 -6.09 -33.89 5.62
C ILE A 367 -5.89 -32.37 5.53
N ALA A 368 -6.43 -31.73 4.48
CA ALA A 368 -6.34 -30.28 4.29
C ALA A 368 -7.05 -29.51 5.42
N ARG A 369 -8.26 -29.94 5.82
CA ARG A 369 -8.99 -29.32 6.94
C ARG A 369 -8.26 -29.46 8.27
N GLU A 370 -7.70 -30.63 8.58
CA GLU A 370 -6.95 -30.87 9.82
C GLU A 370 -5.63 -30.07 9.83
N LEU A 371 -4.96 -29.96 8.69
CA LEU A 371 -3.79 -29.10 8.52
C LEU A 371 -4.13 -27.63 8.77
N PHE A 372 -5.21 -27.12 8.18
CA PHE A 372 -5.68 -25.74 8.39
C PHE A 372 -6.13 -25.51 9.83
N ALA A 373 -6.85 -26.46 10.44
CA ALA A 373 -7.23 -26.41 11.85
C ALA A 373 -6.00 -26.35 12.76
N THR A 374 -4.93 -27.10 12.45
CA THR A 374 -3.69 -27.09 13.23
C THR A 374 -2.97 -25.75 13.13
N TYR A 375 -2.88 -25.17 11.92
CA TYR A 375 -2.36 -23.81 11.74
C TYR A 375 -3.21 -22.75 12.46
N ASP A 376 -4.53 -22.88 12.42
CA ASP A 376 -5.44 -21.93 13.05
C ASP A 376 -5.40 -22.03 14.58
N ARG A 377 -5.31 -23.25 15.15
CA ARG A 377 -5.04 -23.47 16.58
C ARG A 377 -3.70 -22.84 17.00
N ALA A 378 -2.62 -23.08 16.26
CA ALA A 378 -1.30 -22.54 16.60
C ALA A 378 -1.29 -21.00 16.60
N ARG A 379 -1.87 -20.38 15.56
CA ARG A 379 -1.98 -18.93 15.44
C ARG A 379 -2.88 -18.33 16.52
N MET A 380 -4.00 -18.97 16.85
CA MET A 380 -4.88 -18.51 17.94
C MET A 380 -4.26 -18.71 19.32
N ALA A 381 -3.49 -19.77 19.56
CA ALA A 381 -2.78 -19.99 20.83
C ALA A 381 -1.77 -18.87 21.12
N GLU A 382 -1.09 -18.35 20.10
CA GLU A 382 -0.22 -17.17 20.25
C GLU A 382 -1.02 -15.90 20.60
N VAL A 383 -2.23 -15.74 20.03
CA VAL A 383 -3.14 -14.63 20.36
C VAL A 383 -3.68 -14.73 21.79
N TYR A 384 -4.07 -15.92 22.26
CA TYR A 384 -4.46 -16.15 23.66
C TYR A 384 -3.30 -15.88 24.61
N LYS A 385 -2.08 -16.35 24.30
CA LYS A 385 -0.89 -16.07 25.10
C LYS A 385 -0.61 -14.57 25.25
N LEU A 386 -0.74 -13.79 24.17
CA LEU A 386 -0.63 -12.32 24.23
C LEU A 386 -1.76 -11.69 25.06
N MET A 387 -2.99 -12.21 24.98
CA MET A 387 -4.10 -11.76 25.81
C MET A 387 -3.82 -11.99 27.29
N ASP A 388 -3.40 -13.19 27.67
CA ASP A 388 -3.15 -13.55 29.07
C ASP A 388 -1.95 -12.77 29.64
N GLN A 389 -0.92 -12.49 28.82
CA GLN A 389 0.15 -11.56 29.17
C GLN A 389 -0.39 -10.13 29.42
N GLY A 390 -1.26 -9.61 28.55
CA GLY A 390 -1.89 -8.30 28.74
C GLY A 390 -2.74 -8.22 30.00
N VAL A 391 -3.47 -9.29 30.34
CA VAL A 391 -4.25 -9.40 31.58
C VAL A 391 -3.34 -9.45 32.81
N ALA A 392 -2.25 -10.22 32.78
CA ALA A 392 -1.28 -10.25 33.87
C ALA A 392 -0.65 -8.86 34.11
N LEU A 393 -0.20 -8.18 33.05
CA LEU A 393 0.34 -6.81 33.13
C LEU A 393 -0.69 -5.79 33.64
N ALA A 394 -1.96 -5.93 33.26
CA ALA A 394 -3.04 -5.09 33.78
C ALA A 394 -3.26 -5.31 35.30
N ASN A 395 -3.21 -6.56 35.77
CA ASN A 395 -3.32 -6.92 37.18
C ASN A 395 -2.11 -6.45 38.00
N GLU A 396 -0.91 -6.39 37.39
CA GLU A 396 0.30 -5.77 37.96
C GLU A 396 0.27 -4.22 37.95
N GLY A 397 -0.76 -3.60 37.35
CA GLY A 397 -0.87 -2.14 37.23
C GLY A 397 0.00 -1.52 36.11
N LYS A 398 0.68 -2.34 35.30
CA LYS A 398 1.51 -1.91 34.15
C LYS A 398 0.64 -1.59 32.92
N LEU A 399 -0.24 -0.60 33.09
CA LEU A 399 -1.30 -0.32 32.12
C LEU A 399 -0.78 0.01 30.70
N ALA A 400 0.39 0.65 30.58
CA ALA A 400 0.98 0.97 29.27
C ALA A 400 1.34 -0.30 28.48
N GLU A 401 2.13 -1.19 29.08
CA GLU A 401 2.54 -2.48 28.50
C GLU A 401 1.32 -3.38 28.22
N ALA A 402 0.34 -3.38 29.12
CA ALA A 402 -0.92 -4.11 28.94
C ALA A 402 -1.70 -3.62 27.71
N THR A 403 -1.83 -2.29 27.52
CA THR A 403 -2.49 -1.75 26.31
C THR A 403 -1.74 -2.07 25.03
N GLU A 404 -0.40 -2.12 25.04
CA GLU A 404 0.39 -2.52 23.87
C GLU A 404 0.19 -4.01 23.53
N ALA A 405 0.14 -4.89 24.54
CA ALA A 405 -0.18 -6.31 24.36
C ALA A 405 -1.58 -6.50 23.77
N PHE A 406 -2.59 -5.77 24.28
CA PHE A 406 -3.95 -5.81 23.73
C PHE A 406 -4.03 -5.25 22.32
N ASP A 407 -3.27 -4.21 21.97
CA ASP A 407 -3.22 -3.72 20.58
C ASP A 407 -2.60 -4.76 19.62
N LYS A 408 -1.61 -5.54 20.06
CA LYS A 408 -1.08 -6.69 19.28
C LYS A 408 -2.13 -7.79 19.09
N VAL A 409 -2.95 -8.08 20.10
CA VAL A 409 -4.10 -9.01 19.99
C VAL A 409 -5.12 -8.49 18.97
N LEU A 410 -5.53 -7.22 19.07
CA LEU A 410 -6.51 -6.59 18.18
C LEU A 410 -6.02 -6.47 16.74
N ALA A 411 -4.72 -6.21 16.52
CA ALA A 411 -4.12 -6.16 15.19
C ALA A 411 -4.14 -7.53 14.49
N ARG A 412 -3.96 -8.62 15.25
CA ARG A 412 -4.00 -10.00 14.72
C ARG A 412 -5.41 -10.56 14.60
N SER A 413 -6.31 -10.21 15.52
CA SER A 413 -7.69 -10.65 15.53
C SER A 413 -8.63 -9.52 15.99
N PRO A 414 -9.09 -8.65 15.05
CA PRO A 414 -9.99 -7.55 15.36
C PRO A 414 -11.34 -7.98 15.97
N LEU A 415 -11.73 -9.24 15.74
CA LEU A 415 -12.97 -9.84 16.24
C LEU A 415 -12.75 -10.88 17.36
N PHE A 416 -11.58 -10.86 18.02
CA PHE A 416 -11.26 -11.74 19.15
C PHE A 416 -12.34 -11.71 20.25
N GLU A 417 -12.71 -12.87 20.79
CA GLU A 417 -13.89 -13.01 21.67
C GLU A 417 -13.75 -12.28 23.02
N ARG A 418 -12.56 -12.35 23.64
CA ARG A 418 -12.26 -11.75 24.96
C ARG A 418 -12.02 -10.23 24.93
N ARG A 419 -12.38 -9.54 23.84
CA ARG A 419 -12.23 -8.09 23.65
C ARG A 419 -12.80 -7.23 24.78
N LYS A 420 -13.85 -7.71 25.46
CA LYS A 420 -14.48 -7.03 26.59
C LYS A 420 -13.57 -6.89 27.82
N GLU A 421 -12.69 -7.87 28.07
CA GLU A 421 -11.75 -7.82 29.20
C GLU A 421 -10.75 -6.65 29.08
N MET A 422 -10.42 -6.26 27.84
CA MET A 422 -9.49 -5.15 27.56
C MET A 422 -10.06 -3.77 27.90
N VAL A 423 -11.39 -3.63 27.93
CA VAL A 423 -12.10 -2.34 28.04
C VAL A 423 -11.69 -1.59 29.30
N LYS A 424 -11.67 -2.27 30.44
CA LYS A 424 -11.28 -1.68 31.73
C LYS A 424 -9.87 -1.10 31.68
N THR A 425 -8.89 -1.85 31.18
CA THR A 425 -7.49 -1.42 31.11
C THR A 425 -7.29 -0.22 30.20
N TYR A 426 -8.01 -0.14 29.06
CA TYR A 426 -7.98 1.06 28.20
C TYR A 426 -8.58 2.29 28.89
N ILE A 427 -9.66 2.14 29.67
CA ILE A 427 -10.25 3.24 30.45
C ILE A 427 -9.29 3.67 31.56
N ASP A 428 -8.78 2.74 32.35
CA ASP A 428 -7.84 3.03 33.44
C ASP A 428 -6.58 3.75 32.91
N ARG A 429 -6.05 3.32 31.75
CA ARG A 429 -4.91 3.97 31.10
C ARG A 429 -5.25 5.36 30.57
N ALA A 430 -6.42 5.54 29.96
CA ALA A 430 -6.87 6.84 29.51
C ALA A 430 -7.04 7.84 30.67
N MET A 431 -7.54 7.39 31.82
CA MET A 431 -7.68 8.22 33.01
C MET A 431 -6.34 8.65 33.60
N GLN A 432 -5.29 7.82 33.51
CA GLN A 432 -3.91 8.24 33.83
C GLN A 432 -3.35 9.30 32.86
N LEU A 433 -3.72 9.23 31.58
CA LEU A 433 -3.22 10.15 30.53
C LEU A 433 -4.06 11.43 30.40
N ARG A 434 -5.17 11.54 31.13
CA ARG A 434 -6.22 12.56 30.97
C ARG A 434 -5.72 14.00 31.04
N SER A 435 -4.76 14.28 31.93
CA SER A 435 -4.19 15.63 32.15
C SER A 435 -3.04 15.95 31.20
N ASP A 436 -2.21 14.97 30.87
CA ASP A 436 -0.89 15.21 30.27
C ASP A 436 -0.90 14.95 28.75
N ARG A 437 -1.73 14.00 28.30
CA ARG A 437 -1.82 13.52 26.91
C ARG A 437 -3.29 13.27 26.55
N SER A 438 -4.09 14.34 26.65
CA SER A 438 -5.55 14.36 26.46
C SER A 438 -6.00 13.72 25.12
N GLU A 439 -5.29 13.95 24.02
CA GLU A 439 -5.59 13.36 22.71
C GLU A 439 -5.43 11.82 22.69
N GLU A 440 -4.43 11.29 23.38
CA GLU A 440 -4.21 9.84 23.46
C GLU A 440 -5.23 9.18 24.38
N ALA A 441 -5.54 9.82 25.51
CA ALA A 441 -6.63 9.40 26.39
C ALA A 441 -7.95 9.30 25.60
N LEU A 442 -8.31 10.33 24.84
CA LEU A 442 -9.47 10.33 23.96
C LEU A 442 -9.44 9.17 22.94
N SER A 443 -8.29 8.90 22.32
CA SER A 443 -8.14 7.78 21.37
C SER A 443 -8.39 6.41 22.03
N MET A 444 -7.96 6.24 23.29
CA MET A 444 -8.16 5.02 24.07
C MET A 444 -9.61 4.86 24.52
N LEU A 445 -10.28 5.91 24.99
CA LEU A 445 -11.70 5.84 25.34
C LEU A 445 -12.58 5.51 24.11
N ARG A 446 -12.32 6.14 22.96
CA ARG A 446 -12.97 5.80 21.68
C ARG A 446 -12.66 4.37 21.21
N LYS A 447 -11.51 3.79 21.57
CA LYS A 447 -11.19 2.38 21.33
C LYS A 447 -12.01 1.48 22.27
N ALA A 448 -12.03 1.77 23.57
CA ALA A 448 -12.80 1.05 24.58
C ALA A 448 -14.31 0.99 24.23
N LEU A 449 -14.90 2.12 23.79
CA LEU A 449 -16.30 2.18 23.37
C LEU A 449 -16.60 1.29 22.14
N ARG A 450 -15.65 1.15 21.21
CA ARG A 450 -15.79 0.24 20.05
C ARG A 450 -15.64 -1.24 20.41
N LEU A 451 -14.95 -1.56 21.52
CA LEU A 451 -14.76 -2.94 21.98
C LEU A 451 -16.01 -3.48 22.68
N ASP A 452 -16.74 -2.65 23.44
CA ASP A 452 -18.07 -2.99 23.96
C ASP A 452 -19.06 -1.80 23.92
N PRO A 453 -19.72 -1.56 22.75
CA PRO A 453 -20.67 -0.46 22.59
C PRO A 453 -21.94 -0.57 23.45
N LYS A 454 -22.17 -1.71 24.12
CA LYS A 454 -23.35 -1.99 24.95
C LYS A 454 -22.98 -2.22 26.43
N ALA A 455 -21.77 -1.85 26.84
CA ALA A 455 -21.32 -1.99 28.22
C ALA A 455 -22.20 -1.19 29.20
N GLU A 456 -22.37 -1.72 30.40
CA GLU A 456 -23.01 -1.04 31.52
C GLU A 456 -22.10 0.10 32.03
N GLY A 457 -22.20 1.26 31.36
CA GLY A 457 -21.25 2.36 31.48
C GLY A 457 -20.94 3.09 30.18
N ALA A 458 -21.39 2.59 29.01
CA ALA A 458 -21.14 3.20 27.71
C ALA A 458 -21.53 4.69 27.65
N LYS A 459 -22.67 5.10 28.24
CA LYS A 459 -23.07 6.52 28.32
C LYS A 459 -22.08 7.39 29.13
N LYS A 460 -21.51 6.87 30.21
CA LYS A 460 -20.48 7.58 31.00
C LYS A 460 -19.17 7.70 30.22
N LEU A 461 -18.84 6.66 29.45
CA LEU A 461 -17.68 6.66 28.56
C LEU A 461 -17.86 7.68 27.42
N GLU A 462 -19.06 7.75 26.82
CA GLU A 462 -19.42 8.79 25.84
C GLU A 462 -19.39 10.21 26.45
N ALA A 463 -19.83 10.37 27.70
CA ALA A 463 -19.76 11.64 28.41
C ALA A 463 -18.30 12.11 28.63
N GLU A 464 -17.41 11.21 29.07
CA GLU A 464 -15.98 11.50 29.25
C GLU A 464 -15.28 11.77 27.90
N ILE A 465 -15.65 11.07 26.83
CA ILE A 465 -15.21 11.35 25.45
C ILE A 465 -15.60 12.78 25.04
N ALA A 466 -16.88 13.16 25.21
CA ALA A 466 -17.36 14.49 24.86
C ALA A 466 -16.71 15.59 25.73
N TYR A 467 -16.45 15.31 27.01
CA TYR A 467 -15.69 16.19 27.89
C TYR A 467 -14.26 16.44 27.38
N LEU A 468 -13.50 15.38 27.07
CA LEU A 468 -12.13 15.53 26.58
C LEU A 468 -12.05 16.21 25.22
N GLU A 469 -12.99 15.92 24.30
CA GLU A 469 -13.10 16.64 23.03
C GLU A 469 -13.32 18.14 23.26
N GLY A 470 -14.21 18.52 24.20
CA GLY A 470 -14.42 19.91 24.60
C GLY A 470 -13.16 20.56 25.19
N VAL A 471 -12.43 19.87 26.07
CA VAL A 471 -11.18 20.38 26.67
C VAL A 471 -10.09 20.60 25.62
N ILE A 472 -9.84 19.61 24.75
CA ILE A 472 -8.84 19.70 23.68
C ILE A 472 -9.15 20.86 22.72
N LEU A 473 -10.43 21.11 22.43
CA LEU A 473 -10.84 22.24 21.58
C LEU A 473 -10.65 23.58 22.29
N ILE A 474 -10.87 23.68 23.61
CA ILE A 474 -10.56 24.88 24.40
C ILE A 474 -9.05 25.16 24.42
N GLU A 475 -8.21 24.13 24.59
CA GLU A 475 -6.74 24.23 24.51
C GLU A 475 -6.27 24.75 23.13
N LYS A 476 -6.95 24.33 22.06
CA LYS A 476 -6.73 24.81 20.68
C LYS A 476 -7.36 26.18 20.38
N GLY A 477 -7.97 26.83 21.37
CA GLY A 477 -8.59 28.16 21.26
C GLY A 477 -10.02 28.19 20.72
N SER A 478 -10.58 27.04 20.32
CA SER A 478 -11.96 26.90 19.84
C SER A 478 -12.88 26.37 20.96
N ALA A 479 -13.26 27.24 21.89
CA ALA A 479 -14.13 26.86 23.01
C ALA A 479 -15.56 26.51 22.57
N ASP A 480 -15.87 25.22 22.43
CA ASP A 480 -17.22 24.73 22.15
C ASP A 480 -17.95 24.29 23.44
N ARG A 481 -19.08 24.95 23.73
CA ARG A 481 -19.95 24.61 24.86
C ARG A 481 -20.85 23.41 24.57
N PHE A 482 -21.10 23.09 23.30
CA PHE A 482 -22.01 22.02 22.91
C PHE A 482 -21.53 20.65 23.40
N LEU A 483 -20.24 20.36 23.24
CA LEU A 483 -19.64 19.10 23.68
C LEU A 483 -19.67 18.92 25.21
N LEU A 484 -19.45 19.99 25.97
CA LEU A 484 -19.53 19.95 27.44
C LEU A 484 -20.97 19.80 27.93
N ASN A 485 -21.94 20.46 27.27
CA ASN A 485 -23.37 20.23 27.54
C ASN A 485 -23.76 18.79 27.19
N ARG A 486 -23.26 18.25 26.07
CA ARG A 486 -23.48 16.86 25.67
C ARG A 486 -22.92 15.86 26.68
N ALA A 487 -21.77 16.15 27.29
CA ALA A 487 -21.26 15.36 28.41
C ALA A 487 -22.23 15.34 29.60
N LEU A 488 -22.86 16.47 29.94
CA LEU A 488 -23.86 16.56 31.01
C LEU A 488 -25.22 15.95 30.66
N GLU A 489 -25.63 15.93 29.39
CA GLU A 489 -26.81 15.17 28.94
C GLU A 489 -26.63 13.66 29.11
N LEU A 490 -25.41 13.17 28.89
CA LEU A 490 -25.04 11.75 28.95
C LEU A 490 -24.74 11.28 30.39
N ASP A 491 -24.06 12.12 31.18
CA ASP A 491 -23.84 11.95 32.62
C ASP A 491 -24.04 13.29 33.38
N PRO A 492 -25.24 13.54 33.96
CA PRO A 492 -25.50 14.72 34.79
C PRO A 492 -24.60 14.84 36.04
N GLY A 493 -23.91 13.76 36.42
CA GLY A 493 -22.94 13.72 37.51
C GLY A 493 -21.54 14.20 37.13
N HIS A 494 -21.27 14.53 35.85
CA HIS A 494 -19.90 14.78 35.37
C HIS A 494 -19.31 16.13 35.86
N GLU A 495 -18.73 16.12 37.05
CA GLU A 495 -18.13 17.30 37.71
C GLU A 495 -17.10 18.07 36.86
N GLY A 496 -16.28 17.38 36.06
CA GLY A 496 -15.32 18.03 35.14
C GLY A 496 -16.00 19.02 34.17
N ALA A 497 -17.00 18.54 33.42
CA ALA A 497 -17.76 19.36 32.46
C ALA A 497 -18.44 20.56 33.14
N LYS A 498 -19.02 20.39 34.34
CA LYS A 498 -19.61 21.49 35.12
C LYS A 498 -18.60 22.61 35.40
N ARG A 499 -17.41 22.24 35.89
CA ARG A 499 -16.35 23.20 36.25
C ARG A 499 -15.84 23.96 35.02
N VAL A 500 -15.61 23.25 33.91
CA VAL A 500 -15.14 23.87 32.66
C VAL A 500 -16.21 24.83 32.11
N LEU A 501 -17.50 24.41 32.06
CA LEU A 501 -18.60 25.29 31.65
C LEU A 501 -18.70 26.54 32.52
N ALA A 502 -18.67 26.42 33.85
CA ALA A 502 -18.70 27.56 34.76
C ALA A 502 -17.56 28.56 34.48
N SER A 503 -16.34 28.07 34.25
CA SER A 503 -15.19 28.92 33.91
C SER A 503 -15.32 29.62 32.54
N LEU A 504 -16.01 28.99 31.58
CA LEU A 504 -16.31 29.59 30.29
C LEU A 504 -17.44 30.62 30.38
N GLU A 505 -18.39 30.45 31.30
CA GLU A 505 -19.45 31.42 31.57
C GLU A 505 -18.89 32.67 32.25
N GLU A 506 -18.10 32.50 33.32
CA GLU A 506 -17.40 33.57 34.02
C GLU A 506 -16.57 34.44 33.06
N LYS A 507 -15.70 33.82 32.25
CA LYS A 507 -14.92 34.53 31.21
C LYS A 507 -15.79 35.30 30.20
N THR A 508 -17.00 34.82 29.89
CA THR A 508 -17.94 35.58 29.03
C THR A 508 -18.66 36.71 29.77
N ILE A 509 -18.95 36.54 31.06
CA ILE A 509 -19.54 37.59 31.92
C ILE A 509 -18.52 38.72 32.10
N GLU A 510 -17.25 38.41 32.36
CA GLU A 510 -16.17 39.40 32.43
C GLU A 510 -15.99 40.18 31.13
N ARG A 511 -15.91 39.48 29.98
CA ARG A 511 -15.83 40.14 28.66
C ARG A 511 -17.04 41.04 28.40
N LYS A 512 -18.25 40.61 28.77
CA LYS A 512 -19.48 41.41 28.62
C LYS A 512 -19.49 42.61 29.56
N SER A 513 -19.04 42.44 30.80
CA SER A 513 -18.90 43.50 31.81
C SER A 513 -17.88 44.55 31.36
N ASN A 514 -16.68 44.13 30.92
CA ASN A 514 -15.66 45.02 30.39
C ASN A 514 -16.13 45.73 29.11
N ARG A 515 -16.82 45.04 28.19
CA ARG A 515 -17.42 45.70 27.02
C ARG A 515 -18.46 46.75 27.43
N ASN A 516 -19.30 46.47 28.41
CA ASN A 516 -20.26 47.44 28.94
C ASN A 516 -19.56 48.63 29.63
N ARG A 517 -18.46 48.40 30.36
CA ARG A 517 -17.61 49.46 30.94
C ARG A 517 -16.98 50.33 29.85
N TYR A 518 -16.45 49.75 28.77
CA TYR A 518 -15.92 50.50 27.63
C TYR A 518 -17.00 51.29 26.89
N ILE A 519 -18.20 50.72 26.71
CA ILE A 519 -19.35 51.44 26.12
C ILE A 519 -19.79 52.59 27.03
N ALA A 520 -19.85 52.39 28.34
CA ALA A 520 -20.18 53.44 29.30
C ALA A 520 -19.11 54.54 29.31
N ALA A 521 -17.82 54.19 29.31
CA ALA A 521 -16.72 55.15 29.22
C ALA A 521 -16.74 55.93 27.90
N ALA A 522 -17.02 55.28 26.77
CA ALA A 522 -17.21 55.94 25.48
C ALA A 522 -18.42 56.89 25.49
N GLY A 523 -19.53 56.50 26.14
CA GLY A 523 -20.70 57.34 26.33
C GLY A 523 -20.41 58.58 27.20
N VAL A 524 -19.67 58.41 28.30
CA VAL A 524 -19.23 59.51 29.17
C VAL A 524 -18.26 60.43 28.43
N ALA A 525 -17.31 59.88 27.66
CA ALA A 525 -16.41 60.67 26.83
C ALA A 525 -17.16 61.47 25.76
N LEU A 526 -18.13 60.87 25.08
CA LEU A 526 -18.99 61.54 24.10
C LEU A 526 -19.82 62.66 24.75
N ALA A 527 -20.41 62.40 25.93
CA ALA A 527 -21.15 63.41 26.69
C ALA A 527 -20.27 64.58 27.16
N ALA A 528 -19.04 64.30 27.61
CA ALA A 528 -18.06 65.32 27.98
C ALA A 528 -17.62 66.16 26.77
N LEU A 529 -17.46 65.53 25.60
CA LEU A 529 -17.11 66.21 24.34
C LEU A 529 -18.27 67.11 23.86
N LEU A 530 -19.51 66.63 23.93
CA LEU A 530 -20.72 67.44 23.69
C LEU A 530 -20.86 68.59 24.69
N ALA A 531 -20.56 68.37 25.97
CA ALA A 531 -20.55 69.41 26.99
C ALA A 531 -19.48 70.48 26.72
N MET A 532 -18.27 70.08 26.30
CA MET A 532 -17.23 71.03 25.86
C MET A 532 -17.66 71.84 24.63
N ILE A 533 -18.32 71.23 23.65
CA ILE A 533 -18.88 71.95 22.48
C ILE A 533 -19.97 72.95 22.89
N LEU A 534 -20.78 72.62 23.91
CA LEU A 534 -21.80 73.51 24.47
C LEU A 534 -21.20 74.64 25.32
N LEU A 535 -20.19 74.39 26.16
CA LEU A 535 -19.51 75.44 26.91
C LEU A 535 -18.68 76.36 26.00
N GLY A 536 -18.06 75.83 24.94
CA GLY A 536 -17.39 76.62 23.91
C GLY A 536 -18.30 77.58 23.13
N ARG A 537 -19.63 77.44 23.26
CA ARG A 537 -20.63 78.32 22.67
C ARG A 537 -21.18 79.41 23.61
N ARG A 538 -20.71 79.52 24.86
CA ARG A 538 -21.09 80.65 25.74
C ARG A 538 -20.21 81.89 25.46
N PRO A 539 -20.80 83.08 25.24
CA PRO A 539 -20.05 84.29 24.96
C PRO A 539 -19.25 84.76 26.18
N ARG A 540 -17.94 85.02 25.99
CA ARG A 540 -17.08 85.63 27.01
C ARG A 540 -17.51 87.07 27.29
N ARG A 541 -17.80 87.40 28.55
CA ARG A 541 -17.82 88.80 29.03
C ARG A 541 -16.38 89.26 29.33
N PRO A 542 -15.96 90.46 28.88
CA PRO A 542 -14.62 91.00 29.12
C PRO A 542 -14.55 91.95 30.33
N GLY A 543 -13.35 92.11 30.88
CA GLY A 543 -12.90 93.34 31.56
C GLY A 543 -12.92 93.34 33.10
N GLY A 544 -11.72 93.35 33.71
CA GLY A 544 -11.50 93.55 35.15
C GLY A 544 -10.05 93.24 35.54
N THR A 545 -9.19 94.27 35.61
CA THR A 545 -7.73 94.19 35.78
C THR A 545 -7.28 94.24 37.27
N PRO A 546 -6.00 93.98 37.62
CA PRO A 546 -5.56 93.45 38.94
C PRO A 546 -5.01 94.57 39.88
N PRO A 547 -4.58 94.33 41.15
CA PRO A 547 -3.30 93.65 41.46
C PRO A 547 -3.15 92.94 42.86
N ALA A 548 -1.93 92.44 43.10
CA ALA A 548 -1.22 92.29 44.38
C ALA A 548 -1.40 91.03 45.28
N ALA A 549 -0.24 90.58 45.77
CA ALA A 549 0.02 89.54 46.81
C ALA A 549 0.09 90.23 48.22
N PRO A 550 0.46 89.57 49.36
CA PRO A 550 1.09 88.26 49.54
C PRO A 550 0.67 87.44 50.81
N SER A 551 1.56 86.49 51.17
CA SER A 551 1.87 85.90 52.51
C SER A 551 1.01 84.79 53.12
N ASN A 552 1.55 83.56 52.98
CA ASN A 552 2.09 82.68 54.03
C ASN A 552 1.29 82.29 55.29
N GLY A 553 1.36 80.98 55.60
CA GLY A 553 1.22 80.38 56.93
C GLY A 553 -0.11 79.65 57.18
N ASP A 554 -0.16 78.51 57.88
CA ASP A 554 0.88 77.52 58.20
C ASP A 554 0.21 76.21 58.71
N SER A 555 1.01 75.17 59.03
CA SER A 555 0.63 73.88 59.67
C SER A 555 -0.21 72.90 58.81
N ALA A 556 0.33 71.73 58.41
CA ALA A 556 0.52 70.46 59.16
C ALA A 556 -0.79 69.63 59.26
N THR A 557 -0.85 68.31 59.02
CA THR A 557 0.10 67.18 59.28
C THR A 557 0.13 66.18 58.10
N LYS A 558 1.27 65.57 57.71
CA LYS A 558 1.87 64.31 58.24
C LYS A 558 0.87 63.12 58.34
N ALA A 559 1.19 61.88 57.90
CA ALA A 559 2.48 61.29 57.52
C ALA A 559 2.35 60.03 56.61
N SER A 560 3.46 59.67 55.92
CA SER A 560 4.01 58.30 55.64
C SER A 560 3.11 57.19 55.01
N ASP A 561 3.58 56.30 54.13
CA ASP A 561 4.96 56.00 53.67
C ASP A 561 4.99 55.29 52.29
N SER A 562 6.19 55.20 51.69
CA SER A 562 6.69 54.21 50.71
C SER A 562 5.73 53.65 49.65
N SER A 563 6.02 53.81 48.35
CA SER A 563 7.05 52.98 47.69
C SER A 563 7.59 53.60 46.40
N GLN A 564 8.83 53.24 46.08
CA GLN A 564 9.59 53.77 44.93
C GLN A 564 9.14 53.14 43.61
N GLU A 565 9.25 53.91 42.53
CA GLU A 565 9.67 53.36 41.23
C GLU A 565 10.52 54.39 40.49
N SER A 566 11.80 54.07 40.25
CA SER A 566 12.70 54.86 39.42
C SER A 566 13.34 53.96 38.37
N VAL A 567 12.77 54.00 37.18
CA VAL A 567 13.48 54.14 35.90
C VAL A 567 14.86 53.44 35.78
N GLY A 568 14.88 52.34 35.05
CA GLY A 568 15.44 52.42 33.69
C GLY A 568 16.64 51.55 33.29
N VAL A 569 16.58 51.20 32.00
CA VAL A 569 17.72 51.09 31.04
C VAL A 569 18.55 49.79 31.05
N GLU A 570 18.57 49.16 29.85
CA GLU A 570 19.57 48.26 29.22
C GLU A 570 20.25 47.18 30.09
N THR A 571 20.19 45.89 29.71
CA THR A 571 20.68 45.33 28.43
C THR A 571 19.95 44.05 28.01
#